data_AF-A0A397W352-F1
#
_entry.id   AF-A0A397W352-F1
#
_cell.length_a   1.000
_cell.length_b   1.000
_cell.length_c   1.000
_cell.angle_alpha   90.00
_cell.angle_beta   90.00
_cell.angle_gamma   90.00
#
_symmetry.space_group_name_H-M   'P 1'
#
loop_
_entity.id
_entity.type
_entity.pdbx_description
1 polymer ?
#
loop_
_entity_poly.entity_id
_entity_poly.type
_entity_poly.pdbx_seq_one_letter_code
_entity_poly.pdbx_strand_id
1 'polypeptide(L)'
;MSYAGTKRGVCLYLLIIPHLILAFLCPVFEIAKLKLFSQSEGELTCNTWIEYIYLALTLSTINAIFLICCIFEYDDLAWYFKIMAIVWLIFPFIYTFLTINEMGDIPFNCPSDYPYTSSTILAGCKVREVNLICMWLYFATLIIIIPLFWSWRNASESSPSLDDSERGTGGFFSFVDKLGLLSILRRQPPRPEDEPKIKPEVLFEYKVGTAESPTEI
;
A
#
# COMPACT_ATOMS: atom_id res chain seq x y z
N MET A 1 27.65 -1.30 1.81
CA MET A 1 26.32 -0.76 2.17
C MET A 1 26.50 0.34 3.22
N SER A 2 26.15 1.60 2.93
CA SER A 2 26.33 2.72 3.87
C SER A 2 25.33 2.64 5.02
N TYR A 3 25.83 2.61 6.27
CA TYR A 3 25.04 2.50 7.51
C TYR A 3 23.94 3.56 7.66
N ALA A 4 24.10 4.73 7.02
CA ALA A 4 23.09 5.80 6.99
C ALA A 4 21.86 5.45 6.15
N GLY A 5 22.02 4.68 5.07
CA GLY A 5 20.91 4.24 4.21
C GLY A 5 19.98 3.26 4.92
N THR A 6 20.53 2.35 5.72
CA THR A 6 19.76 1.35 6.47
C THR A 6 18.85 1.99 7.53
N LYS A 7 19.33 3.01 8.26
CA LYS A 7 18.52 3.73 9.27
C LYS A 7 17.32 4.46 8.66
N ARG A 8 17.53 5.13 7.51
CA ARG A 8 16.46 5.87 6.80
C ARG A 8 15.40 4.91 6.26
N GLY A 9 15.82 3.77 5.70
CA GLY A 9 14.90 2.71 5.25
C GLY A 9 14.03 2.17 6.39
N VAL A 10 14.62 1.81 7.53
CA VAL A 10 13.87 1.33 8.71
C VAL A 10 12.86 2.37 9.20
N CYS A 11 13.26 3.65 9.27
CA CYS A 11 12.35 4.73 9.66
C CYS A 11 11.16 4.88 8.69
N LEU A 12 11.40 4.77 7.38
CA LEU A 12 10.33 4.77 6.38
C LEU A 12 9.38 3.59 6.56
N TYR A 13 9.88 2.37 6.78
CA TYR A 13 9.02 1.20 7.03
C TYR A 13 8.14 1.38 8.27
N LEU A 14 8.69 1.93 9.36
CA LEU A 14 7.94 2.20 10.59
C LEU A 14 6.84 3.26 10.41
N LEU A 15 6.94 4.13 9.40
CA LEU A 15 5.91 5.13 9.09
C LEU A 15 4.89 4.61 8.08
N ILE A 16 5.32 3.81 7.10
CA ILE A 16 4.45 3.24 6.07
C ILE A 16 3.43 2.27 6.69
N ILE A 17 3.84 1.43 7.65
CA ILE A 17 2.92 0.43 8.25
C ILE A 17 1.72 1.11 8.95
N PRO A 18 1.90 2.06 9.88
CA PRO A 18 0.78 2.82 10.46
C PRO A 18 -0.04 3.59 9.41
N HIS A 19 0.61 4.14 8.38
CA HIS A 19 -0.07 4.86 7.31
C HIS A 19 -1.01 3.95 6.50
N LEU A 20 -0.57 2.72 6.20
CA LEU A 20 -1.41 1.71 5.56
C LEU A 20 -2.58 1.31 6.46
N ILE A 21 -2.36 1.12 7.77
CA ILE A 21 -3.45 0.84 8.72
C ILE A 21 -4.48 1.97 8.71
N LEU A 22 -4.03 3.23 8.77
CA LEU A 22 -4.91 4.39 8.69
C LEU A 22 -5.70 4.44 7.38
N ALA A 23 -5.10 4.06 6.25
CA ALA A 23 -5.79 4.01 4.96
C ALA A 23 -7.04 3.11 4.98
N PHE A 24 -7.04 2.04 5.79
CA PHE A 24 -8.20 1.17 5.98
C PHE A 24 -9.13 1.62 7.12
N LEU A 25 -8.60 2.23 8.18
CA LEU A 25 -9.42 2.71 9.30
C LEU A 25 -10.28 3.92 8.93
N CYS A 26 -9.75 4.89 8.18
CA CYS A 26 -10.49 6.08 7.76
C CYS A 26 -11.85 5.76 7.10
N PRO A 27 -11.95 4.91 6.04
CA PRO A 27 -13.24 4.60 5.43
C PRO A 27 -14.18 3.83 6.37
N VAL A 28 -13.65 3.01 7.29
CA VAL A 28 -14.48 2.30 8.28
C VAL A 28 -15.17 3.29 9.23
N PHE A 29 -14.42 4.26 9.76
CA PHE A 29 -14.98 5.29 10.63
C PHE A 29 -15.94 6.22 9.88
N GLU A 30 -15.64 6.54 8.62
CA GLU A 30 -16.53 7.34 7.78
C GLU A 30 -17.87 6.64 7.50
N ILE A 31 -17.85 5.35 7.16
CA ILE A 31 -19.07 4.55 6.99
C ILE A 31 -19.85 4.46 8.31
N ALA A 32 -19.16 4.29 9.44
CA ALA A 32 -19.79 4.28 10.76
C ALA A 32 -20.47 5.63 11.07
N LYS A 33 -19.84 6.76 10.72
CA LYS A 33 -20.39 8.12 10.86
C LYS A 33 -21.66 8.26 10.04
N LEU A 34 -21.61 7.93 8.75
CA LEU A 34 -22.76 8.00 7.83
C LEU A 34 -23.94 7.15 8.32
N LYS A 35 -23.67 5.94 8.81
CA LYS A 35 -24.71 5.06 9.37
C LYS A 35 -25.37 5.67 10.59
N LEU A 36 -24.61 6.22 11.54
CA LEU A 36 -25.17 6.87 12.74
C LEU A 36 -25.99 8.11 12.39
N PHE A 37 -25.53 8.93 11.46
CA PHE A 37 -26.25 10.13 11.04
C PHE A 37 -27.53 9.82 10.25
N SER A 38 -27.57 8.68 9.54
CA SER A 38 -28.82 8.21 8.92
C SER A 38 -29.87 7.79 9.94
N GLN A 39 -29.45 7.39 11.14
CA GLN A 39 -30.32 6.91 12.22
C GLN A 39 -30.81 8.03 13.16
N SER A 40 -30.21 9.22 13.10
CA SER A 40 -30.53 10.32 14.00
C SER A 40 -31.71 11.20 13.56
N GLU A 41 -32.51 10.77 12.58
CA GLU A 41 -33.76 11.43 12.11
C GLU A 41 -33.68 12.96 11.89
N GLY A 42 -32.49 13.49 11.58
CA GLY A 42 -32.25 14.92 11.37
C GLY A 42 -31.82 15.73 12.59
N GLU A 43 -31.55 15.12 13.75
CA GLU A 43 -30.97 15.80 14.92
C GLU A 43 -29.55 16.33 14.66
N LEU A 44 -28.81 15.69 13.76
CA LEU A 44 -27.42 16.04 13.41
C LEU A 44 -27.37 16.65 12.00
N THR A 45 -26.81 17.86 11.89
CA THR A 45 -26.64 18.56 10.61
C THR A 45 -25.39 18.04 9.90
N CYS A 46 -25.57 17.02 9.06
CA CYS A 46 -24.49 16.46 8.26
C CYS A 46 -24.42 17.13 6.89
N ASN A 47 -23.24 17.60 6.49
CA ASN A 47 -23.02 17.96 5.09
C ASN A 47 -22.74 16.70 4.27
N THR A 48 -23.81 16.03 3.84
CA THR A 48 -23.74 14.75 3.11
C THR A 48 -22.75 14.75 1.93
N TRP A 49 -22.59 15.88 1.24
CA TRP A 49 -21.68 15.98 0.11
C TRP A 49 -20.21 15.84 0.50
N ILE A 50 -19.76 16.49 1.59
CA ILE A 50 -18.34 16.43 1.99
C ILE A 50 -17.98 15.04 2.51
N GLU A 51 -18.90 14.37 3.20
CA GLU A 51 -18.70 13.00 3.70
C GLU A 51 -18.57 12.00 2.53
N TYR A 52 -19.44 12.09 1.52
CA TYR A 52 -19.30 11.23 0.33
C TYR A 52 -18.01 11.49 -0.45
N ILE A 53 -17.56 12.75 -0.54
CA ILE A 53 -16.27 13.08 -1.15
C ILE A 53 -15.13 12.46 -0.34
N TYR A 54 -15.19 12.53 0.99
CA TYR A 54 -14.16 11.95 1.86
C TYR A 54 -14.14 10.41 1.76
N LEU A 55 -15.31 9.78 1.75
CA LEU A 55 -15.43 8.34 1.53
C LEU A 55 -14.89 7.93 0.15
N ALA A 56 -15.21 8.67 -0.91
CA ALA A 56 -14.67 8.42 -2.24
C ALA A 56 -13.14 8.57 -2.26
N LEU A 57 -12.59 9.58 -1.57
CA LEU A 57 -11.16 9.81 -1.46
C LEU A 57 -10.45 8.64 -0.74
N THR A 58 -10.99 8.18 0.39
CA THR A 58 -10.44 7.05 1.15
C THR A 58 -10.53 5.73 0.37
N LEU A 59 -11.64 5.46 -0.30
CA LEU A 59 -11.78 4.28 -1.17
C LEU A 59 -10.85 4.36 -2.39
N SER A 60 -10.68 5.53 -3.00
CA SER A 60 -9.72 5.69 -4.11
C SER A 60 -8.28 5.40 -3.67
N THR A 61 -7.94 5.74 -2.42
CA THR A 61 -6.63 5.42 -1.82
C THR A 61 -6.43 3.91 -1.66
N ILE A 62 -7.45 3.18 -1.19
CA ILE A 62 -7.40 1.70 -1.11
C ILE A 62 -7.23 1.09 -2.51
N ASN A 63 -8.00 1.56 -3.49
CA ASN A 63 -7.88 1.09 -4.87
C ASN A 63 -6.47 1.36 -5.42
N ALA A 64 -5.90 2.54 -5.16
CA ALA A 64 -4.55 2.88 -5.58
C ALA A 64 -3.50 1.91 -5.00
N ILE A 65 -3.61 1.60 -3.71
CA ILE A 65 -2.74 0.62 -3.03
C ILE A 65 -2.87 -0.74 -3.71
N PHE A 66 -4.10 -1.18 -4.01
CA PHE A 66 -4.36 -2.45 -4.69
C PHE A 66 -3.80 -2.48 -6.12
N LEU A 67 -3.93 -1.38 -6.89
CA LEU A 67 -3.44 -1.29 -8.25
C LEU A 67 -1.92 -1.40 -8.35
N ILE A 68 -1.16 -0.70 -7.48
CA ILE A 68 0.29 -0.90 -7.43
C ILE A 68 0.61 -2.32 -6.95
N CYS A 69 -0.20 -2.85 -6.03
CA CYS A 69 0.09 -4.11 -5.38
C CYS A 69 0.06 -5.30 -6.33
N CYS A 70 -0.93 -5.30 -7.22
CA CYS A 70 -1.31 -6.50 -7.95
C CYS A 70 -1.31 -6.36 -9.47
N ILE A 71 -1.34 -5.13 -10.01
CA ILE A 71 -1.68 -4.92 -11.43
C ILE A 71 -0.63 -4.10 -12.19
N PHE A 72 -0.23 -2.95 -11.68
CA PHE A 72 0.58 -1.98 -12.41
C PHE A 72 1.91 -1.69 -11.72
N GLU A 73 2.92 -1.38 -12.54
CA GLU A 73 4.17 -0.82 -12.02
C GLU A 73 3.97 0.62 -11.54
N TYR A 74 4.78 1.03 -10.56
CA TYR A 74 4.67 2.34 -9.94
C TYR A 74 4.82 3.49 -10.96
N ASP A 75 5.70 3.33 -11.95
CA ASP A 75 6.03 4.39 -12.91
C ASP A 75 4.82 4.78 -13.78
N ASP A 76 3.93 3.84 -14.08
CA ASP A 76 2.69 4.10 -14.84
C ASP A 76 1.65 4.91 -14.04
N LEU A 77 1.61 4.71 -12.71
CA LEU A 77 0.68 5.41 -11.82
C LEU A 77 1.31 6.59 -11.07
N ALA A 78 2.58 6.93 -11.32
CA ALA A 78 3.30 7.93 -10.54
C ALA A 78 2.61 9.31 -10.55
N TRP A 79 2.00 9.70 -11.67
CA TRP A 79 1.24 10.95 -11.78
C TRP A 79 0.00 10.95 -10.88
N TYR A 80 -0.71 9.83 -10.83
CA TYR A 80 -1.91 9.64 -10.01
C TYR A 80 -1.57 9.75 -8.53
N PHE A 81 -0.49 9.09 -8.07
CA PHE A 81 -0.03 9.20 -6.69
C PHE A 81 0.36 10.62 -6.28
N LYS A 82 0.99 11.38 -7.18
CA LYS A 82 1.33 12.79 -6.93
C LYS A 82 0.07 13.63 -6.72
N ILE A 83 -0.93 13.48 -7.58
CA ILE A 83 -2.20 14.20 -7.43
C ILE A 83 -2.90 13.79 -6.13
N MET A 84 -3.00 12.50 -5.87
CA MET A 84 -3.60 11.98 -4.64
C MET A 84 -2.91 12.51 -3.39
N ALA A 85 -1.57 12.57 -3.38
CA ALA A 85 -0.83 13.14 -2.26
C ALA A 85 -1.16 14.62 -2.06
N ILE A 86 -1.23 15.42 -3.14
CA ILE A 86 -1.60 16.84 -3.04
C ILE A 86 -3.02 17.01 -2.51
N VAL A 87 -3.98 16.22 -3.02
CA VAL A 87 -5.36 16.24 -2.55
C VAL A 87 -5.41 15.90 -1.05
N TRP A 88 -4.70 14.86 -0.61
CA TRP A 88 -4.61 14.50 0.81
C TRP A 88 -3.92 15.53 1.71
N LEU A 89 -3.09 16.41 1.17
CA LEU A 89 -2.49 17.53 1.92
C LEU A 89 -3.47 18.69 2.11
N ILE A 90 -4.40 18.89 1.20
CA ILE A 90 -5.35 20.02 1.23
C ILE A 90 -6.67 19.62 1.91
N PHE A 91 -7.15 18.41 1.62
CA PHE A 91 -8.47 17.94 2.01
C PHE A 91 -8.76 18.00 3.52
N PRO A 92 -7.83 17.63 4.44
CA PRO A 92 -8.08 17.70 5.88
C PRO A 92 -8.46 19.09 6.37
N PHE A 93 -7.88 20.14 5.79
CA PHE A 93 -8.23 21.52 6.12
C PHE A 93 -9.63 21.89 5.65
N ILE A 94 -9.97 21.56 4.40
CA ILE A 94 -11.30 21.81 3.82
C ILE A 94 -12.36 21.04 4.61
N TYR A 95 -12.13 19.75 4.85
CA TYR A 95 -13.04 18.90 5.62
C TYR A 95 -13.24 19.45 7.03
N THR A 96 -12.17 19.77 7.76
CA THR A 96 -12.28 20.34 9.12
C THR A 96 -13.07 21.65 9.11
N PHE A 97 -12.79 22.55 8.17
CA PHE A 97 -13.48 23.84 8.07
C PHE A 97 -14.98 23.68 7.79
N LEU A 98 -15.36 22.78 6.88
CA LEU A 98 -16.76 22.54 6.54
C LEU A 98 -17.52 21.76 7.61
N THR A 99 -16.83 20.92 8.38
CA THR A 99 -17.46 20.03 9.37
C THR A 99 -17.36 20.53 10.83
N ILE A 100 -16.72 21.68 11.08
CA ILE A 100 -16.50 22.18 12.44
C ILE A 100 -17.80 22.45 13.20
N ASN A 101 -18.84 22.89 12.49
CA ASN A 101 -20.12 23.32 13.05
C ASN A 101 -21.23 22.25 12.96
N GLU A 102 -20.95 21.02 12.53
CA GLU A 102 -21.97 19.95 12.37
C GLU A 102 -22.65 19.51 13.67
N MET A 103 -22.01 19.80 14.81
CA MET A 103 -22.44 19.36 16.14
C MET A 103 -22.97 20.51 17.02
N GLY A 104 -23.15 21.71 16.44
CA GLY A 104 -23.60 22.89 17.19
C GLY A 104 -22.71 23.20 18.39
N ASP A 105 -23.29 23.18 19.58
CA ASP A 105 -22.63 23.54 20.85
C ASP A 105 -21.85 22.38 21.51
N ILE A 106 -21.84 21.18 20.91
CA ILE A 106 -21.13 20.04 21.50
C ILE A 106 -19.62 20.24 21.33
N PRO A 107 -18.82 20.17 22.42
CA PRO A 107 -17.37 20.31 22.35
C PRO A 107 -16.72 19.26 21.46
N PHE A 108 -15.63 19.64 20.80
CA PHE A 108 -14.92 18.80 19.83
C PHE A 108 -14.38 17.47 20.41
N ASN A 109 -14.01 17.45 21.69
CA ASN A 109 -13.46 16.29 22.41
C ASN A 109 -14.53 15.38 23.04
N CYS A 110 -15.81 15.67 22.81
CA CYS A 110 -16.94 14.86 23.26
C CYS A 110 -16.83 14.42 24.74
N PRO A 111 -16.83 15.36 25.70
CA PRO A 111 -16.54 15.05 27.09
C PRO A 111 -17.75 14.39 27.76
N SER A 112 -17.50 13.44 28.67
CA SER A 112 -18.56 12.60 29.26
C SER A 112 -19.54 13.34 30.18
N ASP A 113 -19.18 14.55 30.61
CA ASP A 113 -19.97 15.44 31.45
C ASP A 113 -20.89 16.39 30.65
N TYR A 114 -20.82 16.37 29.32
CA TYR A 114 -21.73 17.14 28.48
C TYR A 114 -23.15 16.54 28.51
N PRO A 115 -24.22 17.36 28.59
CA PRO A 115 -25.61 16.89 28.65
C PRO A 115 -26.11 16.45 27.26
N TYR A 116 -25.66 15.29 26.78
CA TYR A 116 -26.14 14.68 25.55
C TYR A 116 -27.63 14.34 25.65
N THR A 117 -28.41 14.71 24.63
CA THR A 117 -29.85 14.42 24.57
C THR A 117 -30.12 12.94 24.32
N SER A 118 -29.23 12.25 23.59
CA SER A 118 -29.36 10.81 23.29
C SER A 118 -27.99 10.11 23.25
N SER A 119 -28.00 8.78 23.46
CA SER A 119 -26.81 7.95 23.31
C SER A 119 -26.29 7.91 21.86
N THR A 120 -27.18 8.11 20.88
CA THR A 120 -26.85 8.24 19.45
C THR A 120 -25.98 9.46 19.19
N ILE A 121 -26.28 10.61 19.82
CA ILE A 121 -25.49 11.82 19.67
C ILE A 121 -24.11 11.67 20.30
N LEU A 122 -24.01 11.04 21.49
CA LEU A 122 -22.73 10.73 22.10
C LEU A 122 -21.88 9.82 21.19
N ALA A 123 -22.47 8.76 20.64
CA ALA A 123 -21.79 7.86 19.72
C ALA A 123 -21.35 8.58 18.44
N GLY A 124 -22.22 9.40 17.85
CA GLY A 124 -21.90 10.23 16.69
C GLY A 124 -20.75 11.20 16.96
N CYS A 125 -20.73 11.82 18.15
CA CYS A 125 -19.66 12.70 18.59
C CYS A 125 -18.33 11.94 18.63
N LYS A 126 -18.30 10.79 19.30
CA LYS A 126 -17.08 9.98 19.43
C LYS A 126 -16.57 9.45 18.08
N VAL A 127 -17.47 9.02 17.20
CA VAL A 127 -17.09 8.57 15.85
C VAL A 127 -16.51 9.74 15.05
N ARG A 128 -17.11 10.93 15.10
CA ARG A 128 -16.56 12.13 14.44
C ARG A 128 -15.18 12.50 14.97
N GLU A 129 -15.00 12.49 16.29
CA GLU A 129 -13.72 12.78 16.94
C GLU A 129 -12.62 11.82 16.43
N VAL A 130 -12.89 10.51 16.47
CA VAL A 130 -11.93 9.50 16.00
C VAL A 130 -11.68 9.60 14.50
N ASN A 131 -12.70 9.83 13.69
CA ASN A 131 -12.56 10.03 12.25
C ASN A 131 -11.64 11.20 11.92
N LEU A 132 -11.83 12.33 12.62
CA LEU A 132 -11.00 13.50 12.41
C LEU A 132 -9.56 13.25 12.87
N ILE A 133 -9.35 12.59 14.01
CA ILE A 133 -8.02 12.18 14.47
C ILE A 133 -7.34 11.28 13.44
N CYS A 134 -8.02 10.27 12.91
CA CYS A 134 -7.48 9.39 11.87
C CYS A 134 -7.06 10.17 10.61
N MET A 135 -7.91 11.10 10.15
CA MET A 135 -7.59 11.95 9.00
C MET A 135 -6.34 12.81 9.24
N TRP A 136 -6.23 13.45 10.41
CA TRP A 136 -5.07 14.28 10.74
C TRP A 136 -3.80 13.48 10.97
N LEU A 137 -3.89 12.27 11.54
CA LEU A 137 -2.74 11.36 11.64
C LEU A 137 -2.28 10.90 10.25
N TYR A 138 -3.21 10.64 9.34
CA TYR A 138 -2.91 10.30 7.96
C TYR A 138 -2.16 11.45 7.27
N PHE A 139 -2.64 12.68 7.43
CA PHE A 139 -1.97 13.89 6.95
C PHE A 139 -0.56 14.09 7.53
N ALA A 140 -0.42 13.98 8.85
CA ALA A 140 0.86 14.16 9.54
C ALA A 140 1.89 13.12 9.09
N THR A 141 1.48 11.86 8.97
CA THR A 141 2.36 10.79 8.48
C THR A 141 2.74 11.01 7.01
N LEU A 142 1.83 11.49 6.17
CA LEU A 142 2.12 11.82 4.77
C LEU A 142 3.17 12.92 4.64
N ILE A 143 3.07 14.01 5.44
CA ILE A 143 4.05 15.10 5.48
C ILE A 143 5.45 14.60 5.83
N ILE A 144 5.57 13.58 6.68
CA ILE A 144 6.86 13.03 7.09
C ILE A 144 7.38 12.03 6.06
N ILE A 145 6.51 11.17 5.51
CA ILE A 145 6.88 10.15 4.53
C ILE A 145 7.43 10.76 3.25
N ILE A 146 6.81 11.82 2.72
CA ILE A 146 7.24 12.47 1.46
C ILE A 146 8.74 12.84 1.51
N PRO A 147 9.21 13.75 2.38
CA PRO A 147 10.62 14.18 2.40
C PRO A 147 11.58 13.05 2.75
N LEU A 148 11.19 12.11 3.62
CA LEU A 148 12.02 10.95 3.94
C LEU A 148 12.19 10.03 2.71
N PHE A 149 11.12 9.84 1.94
CA PHE A 149 11.16 9.06 0.71
C PHE A 149 12.05 9.71 -0.35
N TRP A 150 11.91 11.03 -0.55
CA TRP A 150 12.80 11.81 -1.42
C TRP A 150 14.26 11.70 -0.97
N SER A 151 14.52 11.86 0.33
CA SER A 151 15.86 11.76 0.91
C SER A 151 16.47 10.37 0.73
N TRP A 152 15.68 9.32 0.91
CA TRP A 152 16.10 7.94 0.72
C TRP A 152 16.40 7.63 -0.75
N ARG A 153 15.54 8.08 -1.68
CA ARG A 153 15.74 7.92 -3.12
C ARG A 153 17.05 8.56 -3.59
N ASN A 154 17.29 9.82 -3.23
CA ASN A 154 18.51 10.53 -3.60
C ASN A 154 19.78 9.86 -3.03
N ALA A 155 19.69 9.27 -1.83
CA ALA A 155 20.80 8.53 -1.23
C ALA A 155 21.06 7.18 -1.92
N SER A 156 20.02 6.55 -2.48
CA SER A 156 20.14 5.31 -3.24
C SER A 156 20.79 5.55 -4.61
N GLU A 157 20.41 6.62 -5.31
CA GLU A 157 20.94 6.96 -6.65
C GLU A 157 22.41 7.41 -6.62
N SER A 158 22.88 7.98 -5.50
CA SER A 158 24.27 8.44 -5.32
C SER A 158 25.27 7.34 -4.95
N SER A 159 24.81 6.11 -4.73
CA SER A 159 25.70 4.98 -4.47
C SER A 159 26.08 4.31 -5.80
N PRO A 160 27.34 4.38 -6.28
CA PRO A 160 27.73 3.74 -7.52
C PRO A 160 27.64 2.22 -7.37
N SER A 161 26.74 1.58 -8.13
CA SER A 161 26.65 0.12 -8.23
C SER A 161 27.68 -0.38 -9.24
N LEU A 162 28.67 -1.14 -8.75
CA LEU A 162 29.28 -2.22 -9.51
C LEU A 162 28.21 -3.31 -9.67
N ASP A 163 27.94 -3.72 -10.90
CA ASP A 163 26.95 -4.70 -11.39
C ASP A 163 25.65 -4.12 -11.99
N ASP A 164 25.77 -3.67 -13.24
CA ASP A 164 24.69 -3.66 -14.22
C ASP A 164 24.57 -5.06 -14.86
N SER A 165 23.91 -6.00 -14.19
CA SER A 165 23.35 -7.20 -14.84
C SER A 165 22.30 -7.86 -13.95
N GLU A 166 21.16 -7.19 -13.78
CA GLU A 166 19.84 -7.79 -13.44
C GLU A 166 18.84 -6.65 -13.13
N ARG A 167 18.58 -5.79 -14.13
CA ARG A 167 17.49 -4.81 -14.02
C ARG A 167 16.23 -5.43 -14.63
N GLY A 168 15.50 -6.16 -13.79
CA GLY A 168 14.25 -6.81 -14.17
C GLY A 168 13.38 -7.20 -12.98
N THR A 169 13.21 -6.33 -11.97
CA THR A 169 12.10 -6.41 -10.99
C THR A 169 11.97 -5.06 -10.29
N GLY A 170 11.39 -4.09 -11.00
CA GLY A 170 11.02 -2.79 -10.44
C GLY A 170 9.54 -2.79 -10.06
N GLY A 171 9.23 -2.25 -8.88
CA GLY A 171 7.86 -1.93 -8.49
C GLY A 171 7.16 -3.05 -7.73
N PHE A 172 7.07 -2.91 -6.42
CA PHE A 172 6.14 -3.66 -5.55
C PHE A 172 6.38 -5.17 -5.31
N PHE A 173 6.85 -5.97 -6.27
CA PHE A 173 7.01 -7.43 -6.03
C PHE A 173 8.14 -7.77 -5.01
N SER A 174 9.21 -6.97 -4.96
CA SER A 174 10.23 -7.05 -3.91
C SER A 174 9.72 -6.67 -2.51
N PHE A 175 8.60 -5.93 -2.45
CA PHE A 175 8.02 -5.43 -1.20
C PHE A 175 7.23 -6.52 -0.46
N VAL A 176 6.56 -7.44 -1.18
CA VAL A 176 5.82 -8.56 -0.58
C VAL A 176 6.72 -9.77 -0.30
N ASP A 177 7.72 -10.04 -1.15
CA ASP A 177 8.64 -11.16 -0.95
C ASP A 177 9.57 -10.97 0.28
N LYS A 178 9.85 -9.71 0.65
CA LYS A 178 10.60 -9.35 1.87
C LYS A 178 9.75 -9.25 3.15
N LEU A 179 8.42 -9.33 3.06
CA LEU A 179 7.51 -9.31 4.21
C LEU A 179 7.40 -10.68 4.91
N GLY A 180 8.14 -11.70 4.46
CA GLY A 180 8.34 -12.95 5.22
C GLY A 180 7.14 -13.89 5.28
N LEU A 181 6.09 -13.65 4.50
CA LEU A 181 4.86 -14.46 4.52
C LEU A 181 4.95 -15.76 3.67
N LEU A 182 5.87 -15.83 2.70
CA LEU A 182 6.11 -17.03 1.88
C LEU A 182 7.17 -17.98 2.43
N SER A 183 8.00 -17.55 3.38
CA SER A 183 9.05 -18.41 3.99
C SER A 183 8.48 -19.50 4.90
N ILE A 184 7.23 -19.36 5.35
CA ILE A 184 6.54 -20.37 6.18
C ILE A 184 6.03 -21.55 5.33
N LEU A 185 5.77 -21.36 4.03
CA LEU A 185 5.29 -22.42 3.14
C LEU A 185 6.39 -23.13 2.35
N ARG A 186 7.61 -22.60 2.34
CA ARG A 186 8.75 -23.19 1.62
C ARG A 186 9.68 -23.95 2.58
N ARG A 187 9.14 -24.93 3.33
CA ARG A 187 9.96 -26.06 3.78
C ARG A 187 10.37 -26.84 2.53
N GLN A 188 11.61 -26.70 2.07
CA GLN A 188 12.15 -27.62 1.09
C GLN A 188 12.18 -29.04 1.68
N PRO A 189 11.72 -30.07 0.94
CA PRO A 189 12.21 -31.42 1.19
C PRO A 189 13.69 -31.52 0.75
N PRO A 190 14.49 -32.40 1.37
CA PRO A 190 15.93 -32.43 1.20
C PRO A 190 16.32 -32.78 -0.24
N ARG A 191 17.40 -32.14 -0.70
CA ARG A 191 18.09 -32.36 -1.98
C ARG A 191 18.68 -33.79 -2.01
N PRO A 192 18.36 -34.63 -3.01
CA PRO A 192 19.13 -35.85 -3.26
C PRO A 192 20.47 -35.49 -3.88
N GLU A 193 21.54 -36.00 -3.28
CA GLU A 193 22.90 -36.01 -3.79
C GLU A 193 23.03 -36.96 -5.00
N ASP A 194 24.10 -36.72 -5.77
CA ASP A 194 24.80 -37.66 -6.65
C ASP A 194 24.16 -38.10 -7.99
N GLU A 195 24.55 -37.42 -9.07
CA GLU A 195 24.70 -38.06 -10.38
C GLU A 195 26.17 -37.98 -10.85
N PRO A 196 26.81 -39.11 -11.19
CA PRO A 196 28.21 -39.16 -11.58
C PRO A 196 28.44 -38.71 -13.02
N LYS A 197 29.50 -37.91 -13.23
CA LYS A 197 30.03 -37.52 -14.54
C LYS A 197 30.48 -38.74 -15.34
N ILE A 198 29.80 -39.04 -16.45
CA ILE A 198 30.26 -40.01 -17.46
C ILE A 198 31.05 -39.26 -18.54
N LYS A 199 32.32 -39.64 -18.71
CA LYS A 199 33.21 -39.24 -19.81
C LYS A 199 32.81 -39.93 -21.12
N PRO A 200 32.79 -39.26 -22.28
CA PRO A 200 32.73 -39.95 -23.57
C PRO A 200 34.14 -40.09 -24.15
N GLU A 201 34.59 -41.33 -24.31
CA GLU A 201 35.69 -41.68 -25.21
C GLU A 201 35.45 -43.11 -25.75
N VAL A 202 35.93 -43.37 -26.96
CA VAL A 202 35.92 -44.64 -27.72
C VAL A 202 34.83 -44.80 -28.79
N LEU A 203 35.07 -44.12 -29.91
CA LEU A 203 35.35 -44.70 -31.24
C LEU A 203 34.94 -46.17 -31.48
N PHE A 204 34.01 -46.41 -32.42
CA PHE A 204 34.02 -47.62 -33.25
C PHE A 204 33.48 -47.32 -34.65
N GLU A 205 34.38 -47.43 -35.64
CA GLU A 205 34.02 -47.62 -37.05
C GLU A 205 33.38 -49.00 -37.24
N TYR A 206 32.30 -49.08 -38.02
CA TYR A 206 32.10 -50.23 -38.89
C TYR A 206 31.38 -49.82 -40.17
N LYS A 207 31.83 -50.43 -41.27
CA LYS A 207 31.62 -50.08 -42.68
C LYS A 207 30.81 -51.20 -43.35
N VAL A 208 30.31 -50.93 -44.56
CA VAL A 208 29.76 -51.89 -45.58
C VAL A 208 28.27 -52.25 -45.37
N GLY A 209 27.38 -52.22 -46.36
CA GLY A 209 27.51 -52.08 -47.81
C GLY A 209 26.16 -52.03 -48.53
N THR A 210 26.25 -51.81 -49.84
CA THR A 210 25.27 -51.61 -50.92
C THR A 210 24.22 -52.69 -51.16
N ALA A 211 23.03 -52.29 -51.62
CA ALA A 211 22.18 -52.94 -52.64
C ALA A 211 21.13 -51.92 -53.13
N GLU A 212 21.25 -51.37 -54.33
CA GLU A 212 20.57 -51.79 -55.58
C GLU A 212 19.06 -51.48 -55.67
N SER A 213 18.74 -50.63 -56.65
CA SER A 213 17.44 -50.35 -57.31
C SER A 213 16.88 -51.63 -57.97
N PRO A 214 15.59 -51.75 -58.41
CA PRO A 214 15.09 -50.96 -59.54
C PRO A 214 13.55 -50.72 -59.69
N THR A 215 13.27 -49.75 -60.57
CA THR A 215 12.21 -49.68 -61.64
C THR A 215 10.72 -49.37 -61.38
N GLU A 216 10.28 -48.42 -62.23
CA GLU A 216 9.00 -48.30 -63.00
C GLU A 216 7.71 -48.01 -62.22
N ILE A 217 6.89 -47.00 -62.58
CA ILE A 217 6.39 -46.55 -63.90
C ILE A 217 6.33 -45.02 -63.96
#